data_AF-A0A0K0DGY6-F1
#
_entry.id   AF-A0A0K0DGY6-F1
#
_cell.length_a   1.000
_cell.length_b   1.000
_cell.length_c   1.000
_cell.angle_alpha   90.00
_cell.angle_beta   90.00
_cell.angle_gamma   90.00
#
_symmetry.space_group_name_H-M   'P 1'
#
loop_
_entity.id
_entity.type
_entity.pdbx_description
1 polymer ?
#
loop_
_entity_poly.entity_id
_entity_poly.type
_entity_poly.pdbx_seq_one_letter_code
_entity_poly.pdbx_strand_id
1 'polypeptide(L)'
;MEKLSGSIYLNSVYTGLMRYVCNLTLGYADLKFKRIGRKFVHTSGLVIIILSLAFVIIAHFSGLNHTLKGEVRLLILLASSMTSQIYVTTGVVGNELFPTPIRNVGYAFLQLWNRLGVIASPFVFYWVTTNLRFL
;
A
#
# COMPACT_ATOMS: atom_id res chain seq x y z
N MET A 1 17.90 -3.71 11.98
CA MET A 1 16.73 -2.81 12.01
C MET A 1 17.01 -1.51 12.77
N GLU A 2 18.26 -1.04 12.84
CA GLU A 2 18.67 0.10 13.72
C GLU A 2 19.03 1.39 12.97
N LYS A 3 18.70 1.50 11.67
CA LYS A 3 18.96 2.72 10.88
C LYS A 3 17.71 3.29 10.22
N LEU A 4 16.53 3.12 10.82
CA LEU A 4 15.39 3.99 10.50
C LEU A 4 15.49 5.24 11.37
N SER A 5 15.89 6.35 10.75
CA SER A 5 16.06 7.65 11.40
C SER A 5 14.73 8.15 12.00
N GLY A 6 14.62 8.16 13.33
CA GLY A 6 13.51 8.70 14.12
C GLY A 6 12.79 7.67 15.00
N SER A 7 12.16 8.11 16.11
CA SER A 7 11.43 7.21 17.01
C SER A 7 10.33 6.46 16.24
N ILE A 8 10.16 5.17 16.53
CA ILE A 8 9.16 4.30 15.90
C ILE A 8 7.77 4.97 15.93
N TYR A 9 7.45 5.61 17.06
CA TYR A 9 6.21 6.35 17.27
C TYR A 9 6.04 7.52 16.30
N LEU A 10 7.10 8.31 16.04
CA LEU A 10 7.02 9.41 15.07
C LEU A 10 6.79 8.88 13.67
N ASN A 11 7.45 7.79 13.27
CA ASN A 11 7.22 7.20 11.95
C ASN A 11 5.78 6.67 11.81
N SER A 12 5.21 6.09 12.88
CA SER A 12 3.80 5.68 12.92
C SER A 12 2.85 6.88 12.80
N VAL A 13 3.14 8.00 13.47
CA VAL A 13 2.35 9.23 13.36
C VAL A 13 2.40 9.78 11.94
N TYR A 14 3.58 9.88 11.32
CA TYR A 14 3.71 10.31 9.93
C TYR A 14 2.95 9.40 8.97
N THR A 15 3.01 8.08 9.18
CA THR A 15 2.26 7.11 8.38
C THR A 15 0.75 7.31 8.53
N GLY A 16 0.27 7.53 9.76
CA GLY A 16 -1.15 7.76 10.04
C GLY A 16 -1.67 9.06 9.43
N LEU A 17 -0.92 10.15 9.57
CA LEU A 17 -1.26 11.45 8.99
C LEU A 17 -1.30 11.38 7.46
N MET A 18 -0.26 10.80 6.84
CA MET A 18 -0.18 10.65 5.39
C MET A 18 -1.36 9.83 4.85
N ARG A 19 -1.72 8.74 5.56
CA ARG A 19 -2.91 7.94 5.25
C ARG A 19 -4.19 8.76 5.26
N TYR A 20 -4.44 9.51 6.32
CA TYR A 20 -5.64 10.34 6.41
C TYR A 20 -5.70 11.39 5.32
N VAL A 21 -4.58 12.09 5.06
CA VAL A 21 -4.50 13.11 4.00
C VAL A 21 -4.76 12.51 2.62
N CYS A 22 -4.10 11.39 2.27
CA CYS A 22 -4.30 10.73 0.98
C CYS A 22 -5.73 10.19 0.82
N ASN A 23 -6.29 9.56 1.86
CA ASN A 23 -7.64 9.02 1.81
C ASN A 23 -8.71 10.13 1.69
N LEU A 24 -8.54 11.25 2.42
CA LEU A 24 -9.46 12.39 2.37
C LEU A 24 -9.39 13.13 1.03
N THR A 25 -8.19 13.37 0.50
CA THR A 25 -8.00 14.06 -0.79
C THR A 25 -8.60 13.25 -1.94
N LEU A 26 -8.40 11.93 -1.94
CA LEU A 26 -8.97 11.05 -2.96
C LEU A 26 -10.47 10.81 -2.78
N GLY A 27 -10.96 10.72 -1.54
CA GLY A 27 -12.40 10.70 -1.25
C GLY A 27 -13.09 12.00 -1.70
N TYR A 28 -12.46 13.16 -1.49
CA TYR A 28 -12.96 14.44 -1.99
C TYR A 28 -12.93 14.52 -3.52
N ALA A 29 -11.87 14.00 -4.14
CA ALA A 29 -11.77 13.93 -5.61
C ALA A 29 -12.87 13.03 -6.22
N ASP A 30 -13.18 11.90 -5.59
CA ASP A 30 -14.27 11.00 -5.99
C ASP A 30 -15.64 11.72 -5.94
N LEU A 31 -15.90 12.49 -4.87
CA LEU A 31 -17.13 13.27 -4.73
C LEU A 31 -17.25 14.40 -5.76
N LYS A 32 -16.15 15.07 -6.10
CA LYS A 32 -16.15 16.23 -7.01
C LYS A 32 -16.28 15.81 -8.48
N PHE A 33 -15.73 14.66 -8.87
CA PHE A 33 -15.71 14.20 -10.25
C PHE A 33 -16.66 13.02 -10.46
N LYS A 34 -17.90 13.30 -10.85
CA LYS A 34 -18.95 12.30 -11.17
C LYS A 34 -18.57 11.27 -12.25
N ARG A 35 -17.50 11.52 -13.03
CA ARG A 35 -16.95 10.63 -14.07
C ARG A 35 -15.86 9.67 -13.54
N ILE A 36 -15.37 9.89 -12.34
CA ILE A 36 -14.41 9.00 -11.68
C ILE A 36 -15.22 7.87 -11.05
N GLY A 37 -15.41 6.79 -11.80
CA GLY A 37 -15.99 5.57 -11.24
C GLY A 37 -15.03 4.88 -10.28
N ARG A 38 -15.54 3.97 -9.45
CA ARG A 38 -14.77 3.16 -8.48
C ARG A 38 -13.58 2.40 -9.09
N LYS A 39 -13.71 1.98 -10.35
CA LYS A 39 -12.65 1.33 -11.12
C LYS A 39 -11.46 2.27 -11.38
N PHE A 40 -11.71 3.56 -11.58
CA PHE A 40 -10.65 4.54 -11.81
C PHE A 40 -9.86 4.80 -10.53
N VAL A 41 -10.53 4.98 -9.39
CA VAL A 41 -9.89 5.17 -8.07
C VAL A 41 -9.02 3.97 -7.70
N HIS A 42 -9.53 2.76 -7.90
CA HIS A 42 -8.76 1.54 -7.62
C HIS A 42 -7.54 1.40 -8.55
N THR A 43 -7.73 1.65 -9.86
CA THR A 43 -6.64 1.54 -10.85
C THR A 43 -5.57 2.61 -10.61
N SER A 44 -5.96 3.86 -10.36
CA SER A 44 -5.00 4.94 -10.10
C SER A 44 -4.20 4.68 -8.82
N GLY A 45 -4.83 4.15 -7.77
CA GLY A 45 -4.15 3.73 -6.55
C GLY A 45 -3.09 2.67 -6.80
N LEU A 46 -3.42 1.63 -7.59
CA LEU A 46 -2.47 0.58 -7.96
C LEU A 46 -1.29 1.13 -8.77
N VAL A 47 -1.55 2.02 -9.74
CA VAL A 47 -0.51 2.63 -10.57
C VAL A 47 0.46 3.45 -9.71
N ILE A 48 -0.06 4.25 -8.77
CA ILE A 48 0.76 5.05 -7.86
C ILE A 48 1.65 4.16 -6.99
N ILE A 49 1.12 3.04 -6.47
CA ILE A 49 1.90 2.07 -5.69
C ILE A 49 3.03 1.47 -6.54
N ILE A 50 2.72 1.00 -7.75
CA ILE A 50 3.72 0.38 -8.63
C ILE A 50 4.82 1.38 -8.98
N LEU A 51 4.47 2.61 -9.35
CA LEU A 51 5.43 3.66 -9.69
C LEU A 51 6.33 4.02 -8.49
N SER A 52 5.73 4.18 -7.30
CA SER A 52 6.49 4.50 -6.09
C SER A 52 7.47 3.39 -5.71
N LEU A 53 7.05 2.12 -5.76
CA LEU A 53 7.94 0.98 -5.49
C LEU A 53 9.02 0.81 -6.56
N ALA A 54 8.68 0.98 -7.84
CA ALA A 54 9.65 0.92 -8.93
C ALA A 54 10.75 1.99 -8.77
N PHE A 55 10.37 3.22 -8.41
CA PHE A 55 11.33 4.29 -8.14
C PHE A 55 12.26 3.94 -6.97
N VAL A 56 11.71 3.40 -5.88
CA VAL A 56 12.51 2.96 -4.72
C VAL A 56 13.50 1.86 -5.10
N ILE A 57 13.09 0.89 -5.92
CA ILE A 57 13.96 -0.18 -6.41
C ILE A 57 15.08 0.41 -7.27
N ILE A 58 14.77 1.30 -8.22
CA ILE A 58 15.76 1.96 -9.08
C ILE A 58 16.75 2.77 -8.24
N ALA A 59 16.25 3.60 -7.31
CA ALA A 59 17.09 4.38 -6.41
C ALA A 59 18.04 3.49 -5.58
N HIS A 60 17.59 2.28 -5.22
CA HIS A 60 18.40 1.31 -4.52
C HIS A 60 19.48 0.68 -5.40
N PHE A 61 19.14 0.33 -6.65
CA PHE A 61 20.11 -0.21 -7.62
C PHE A 61 21.18 0.82 -8.02
N SER A 62 20.82 2.09 -8.14
CA SER A 62 21.76 3.15 -8.51
C SER A 62 22.67 3.61 -7.36
N GLY A 63 22.51 3.08 -6.14
CA GLY A 63 23.33 3.45 -4.99
C GLY A 63 23.08 4.87 -4.43
N LEU A 64 22.11 5.60 -4.96
CA LEU A 64 21.73 6.96 -4.52
C LEU A 64 20.92 6.98 -3.21
N ASN A 65 20.71 5.82 -2.59
CA ASN A 65 19.98 5.67 -1.32
C ASN A 65 20.43 6.64 -0.23
N HIS A 66 21.73 6.97 -0.16
CA HIS A 66 22.24 7.84 0.90
C HIS A 66 21.93 9.32 0.67
N THR A 67 21.83 9.73 -0.60
CA THR A 67 21.54 11.11 -1.02
C THR A 67 20.04 11.39 -1.01
N LEU A 68 19.21 10.41 -1.36
CA LEU A 68 17.75 10.54 -1.51
C LEU A 68 16.94 9.92 -0.35
N LYS A 69 17.50 9.87 0.87
CA LYS A 69 16.83 9.23 2.03
C LYS A 69 15.44 9.81 2.31
N GLY A 70 15.25 11.12 2.14
CA GLY A 70 13.97 11.79 2.37
C GLY A 70 12.91 11.37 1.35
N GLU A 71 13.25 11.45 0.06
CA GLU A 71 12.36 11.10 -1.05
C GLU A 71 11.94 9.62 -1.02
N VAL A 72 12.90 8.72 -0.78
CA VAL A 72 12.62 7.28 -0.65
C VAL A 72 11.65 7.02 0.51
N ARG A 73 11.82 7.69 1.65
CA ARG A 73 10.91 7.57 2.79
C ARG A 73 9.52 8.08 2.44
N LEU A 74 9.41 9.24 1.80
CA LEU A 74 8.12 9.80 1.37
C LEU A 74 7.41 8.86 0.40
N LEU A 75 8.12 8.29 -0.58
CA LEU A 75 7.56 7.35 -1.55
C LEU A 75 7.08 6.04 -0.91
N ILE A 76 7.83 5.50 0.06
CA ILE A 76 7.40 4.30 0.81
C ILE A 76 6.17 4.59 1.67
N LEU A 77 6.14 5.74 2.34
CA LEU A 77 4.97 6.17 3.14
C LEU A 77 3.74 6.41 2.25
N LEU A 78 3.94 6.98 1.06
CA LEU A 78 2.90 7.18 0.06
C LEU A 78 2.38 5.83 -0.46
N ALA A 79 3.27 4.90 -0.82
CA ALA A 79 2.89 3.54 -1.23
C ALA A 79 2.02 2.84 -0.16
N SER A 80 2.46 2.88 1.10
CA SER A 80 1.74 2.29 2.25
C SER A 80 0.39 2.97 2.53
N SER A 81 0.30 4.26 2.25
CA SER A 81 -0.94 5.04 2.38
C SER A 81 -1.95 4.64 1.31
N MET A 82 -1.50 4.54 0.06
CA MET A 82 -2.33 4.13 -1.07
C MET A 82 -2.81 2.68 -0.93
N THR A 83 -2.01 1.77 -0.35
CA THR A 83 -2.47 0.40 -0.06
C THR A 83 -3.70 0.40 0.87
N SER A 84 -3.73 1.28 1.86
CA SER A 84 -4.87 1.42 2.77
C SER A 84 -6.13 1.87 2.02
N GLN A 85 -6.00 2.79 1.08
CA GLN A 85 -7.11 3.32 0.30
C GLN A 85 -7.72 2.23 -0.59
N ILE A 86 -6.88 1.44 -1.26
CA ILE A 86 -7.31 0.31 -2.09
C ILE A 86 -8.09 -0.68 -1.25
N TYR A 87 -7.55 -1.05 -0.07
CA TYR A 87 -8.23 -1.96 0.84
C TYR A 87 -9.64 -1.48 1.23
N VAL A 88 -9.79 -0.20 1.56
CA VAL A 88 -11.11 0.39 1.85
C VAL A 88 -12.02 0.32 0.62
N THR A 89 -11.51 0.71 -0.55
CA THR A 89 -12.26 0.73 -1.81
C THR A 89 -12.73 -0.66 -2.21
N THR A 90 -11.88 -1.68 -2.11
CA THR A 90 -12.21 -3.09 -2.35
C THR A 90 -13.29 -3.59 -1.39
N GLY A 91 -13.28 -3.14 -0.14
CA GLY A 91 -14.34 -3.43 0.83
C GLY A 91 -15.70 -2.85 0.41
N VAL A 92 -15.74 -1.59 -0.04
CA VAL A 92 -16.99 -0.98 -0.50
C VAL A 92 -17.48 -1.62 -1.81
N VAL A 93 -16.58 -1.90 -2.76
CA VAL A 93 -16.93 -2.57 -4.03
C VAL A 93 -17.45 -3.98 -3.78
N GLY A 94 -16.84 -4.73 -2.85
CA GLY A 94 -17.34 -6.06 -2.45
C GLY A 94 -18.75 -6.00 -1.88
N ASN A 95 -19.06 -4.96 -1.10
CA ASN A 95 -20.40 -4.77 -0.55
C ASN A 95 -21.45 -4.43 -1.61
N GLU A 96 -21.06 -3.80 -2.71
CA GLU A 96 -21.96 -3.50 -3.83
C GLU A 96 -22.14 -4.66 -4.79
N LEU A 97 -21.10 -5.48 -4.96
CA LEU A 97 -21.11 -6.61 -5.88
C LEU A 97 -22.01 -7.75 -5.36
N PHE A 98 -22.09 -7.92 -4.04
CA PHE A 98 -22.83 -9.01 -3.41
C PHE A 98 -24.10 -8.51 -2.70
N PRO A 99 -25.27 -9.14 -2.97
CA PRO A 99 -26.49 -8.87 -2.20
C PRO A 99 -26.30 -9.26 -0.72
N THR A 100 -27.05 -8.61 0.16
CA THR A 100 -26.95 -8.73 1.62
C THR A 100 -26.82 -10.15 2.18
N PRO A 101 -27.50 -11.19 1.64
CA PRO A 101 -27.38 -12.55 2.16
C PRO A 101 -25.99 -13.18 2.00
N ILE A 102 -25.26 -12.88 0.91
CA ILE A 102 -23.97 -13.52 0.59
C ILE A 102 -22.76 -12.62 0.81
N ARG A 103 -22.99 -11.32 1.10
CA ARG A 103 -21.95 -10.33 1.34
C ARG A 103 -20.96 -10.74 2.45
N ASN A 104 -21.46 -11.33 3.54
CA ASN A 104 -20.61 -11.74 4.67
C ASN A 104 -19.64 -12.87 4.27
N VAL A 105 -20.11 -13.83 3.47
CA VAL A 105 -19.29 -14.94 2.95
C VAL A 105 -18.26 -14.42 1.95
N GLY A 106 -18.65 -13.54 1.04
CA GLY A 106 -17.74 -12.91 0.07
C GLY A 106 -16.65 -12.09 0.76
N TYR A 107 -16.99 -11.32 1.79
CA TYR A 107 -16.02 -10.55 2.56
C TYR A 107 -15.07 -11.46 3.37
N ALA A 108 -15.58 -12.53 3.99
CA ALA A 108 -14.75 -13.52 4.68
C ALA A 108 -13.73 -14.18 3.76
N PHE A 109 -14.11 -14.51 2.52
CA PHE A 109 -13.21 -15.06 1.51
C PHE A 109 -12.10 -14.07 1.11
N LEU A 110 -12.45 -12.79 0.92
CA LEU A 110 -11.50 -11.72 0.63
C LEU A 110 -10.47 -11.54 1.76
N GLN A 111 -10.93 -11.61 3.01
CA GLN A 111 -10.08 -11.51 4.20
C GLN A 111 -9.18 -12.73 4.40
N LEU A 112 -9.65 -13.92 4.02
CA LEU A 112 -8.82 -15.13 4.03
C LEU A 112 -7.61 -14.95 3.10
N TRP A 113 -7.82 -14.45 1.89
CA TRP A 113 -6.71 -14.20 0.94
C TRP A 113 -5.73 -13.14 1.46
N ASN A 114 -6.23 -12.07 2.09
CA ASN A 114 -5.38 -11.06 2.73
C ASN A 114 -4.48 -11.69 3.82
N ARG A 115 -5.01 -12.61 4.64
CA ARG A 115 -4.22 -13.30 5.67
C ARG A 115 -3.21 -14.28 5.09
N LEU A 116 -3.57 -15.00 4.02
CA LEU A 116 -2.65 -15.89 3.32
C LEU A 116 -1.43 -15.13 2.77
N GLY A 117 -1.64 -13.93 2.22
CA GLY A 117 -0.54 -13.08 1.76
C GLY A 117 0.42 -12.68 2.88
N VAL A 118 -0.10 -12.35 4.07
CA VAL A 118 0.73 -12.03 5.24
C VAL A 118 1.51 -13.25 5.73
N ILE A 119 0.90 -14.44 5.70
CA ILE A 119 1.56 -15.70 6.06
C ILE A 119 2.67 -16.04 5.06
N ALA A 120 2.43 -15.87 3.76
CA ALA A 120 3.40 -16.17 2.70
C ALA A 120 4.58 -15.19 2.66
N SER A 121 4.35 -13.92 3.02
CA SER A 121 5.34 -12.84 2.97
C SER A 121 6.69 -13.18 3.62
N PRO A 122 6.78 -13.63 4.89
CA PRO A 122 8.06 -13.95 5.52
C PRO A 122 8.81 -15.10 4.83
N PHE A 123 8.12 -16.09 4.26
CA PHE A 123 8.77 -17.18 3.53
C PHE A 123 9.49 -16.68 2.29
N VAL A 124 8.88 -15.75 1.54
CA VAL A 124 9.52 -15.13 0.36
C VAL A 124 10.74 -14.33 0.78
N PHE A 125 10.63 -13.50 1.83
CA PHE A 125 11.77 -12.71 2.32
C PHE A 125 12.93 -13.59 2.84
N TYR A 126 12.61 -14.68 3.55
CA TYR A 126 13.60 -15.64 4.03
C TYR A 126 14.33 -16.31 2.85
N TRP A 127 13.56 -16.75 1.84
CA TRP A 127 14.12 -17.41 0.66
C TRP A 127 15.04 -16.50 -0.15
N VAL A 128 14.62 -15.25 -0.38
CA VAL A 128 15.45 -14.24 -1.07
C VAL A 128 16.71 -13.92 -0.27
N THR A 129 16.59 -13.70 1.04
CA THR A 129 17.74 -13.36 1.90
C THR A 129 18.77 -14.49 1.95
N THR A 130 18.33 -15.74 1.95
CA THR A 130 19.22 -16.90 1.97
C THR A 130 19.99 -17.03 0.65
N ASN A 131 19.33 -16.86 -0.50
CA ASN A 131 20.00 -16.94 -1.81
C ASN A 131 20.96 -15.77 -2.06
N LEU A 132 20.66 -14.56 -1.57
CA LEU A 132 21.54 -13.39 -1.72
C LEU A 132 22.83 -13.47 -0.88
N ARG A 133 22.90 -14.35 0.14
CA ARG A 133 24.12 -14.55 0.96
C ARG A 133 25.16 -15.47 0.31
N PHE A 134 24.81 -16.16 -0.77
CA PHE A 134 25.69 -17.07 -1.50
C PHE A 134 26.25 -16.49 -2.81
N LEU A 135 25.92 -15.23 -3.12
CA LEU A 135 26.47 -14.42 -4.21
C LEU A 135 27.31 -13.28 -3.61
#